data_AF-A0A936MJ21-F1
#
_entry.id   AF-A0A936MJ21-F1
#
_cell.length_a   1.000
_cell.length_b   1.000
_cell.length_c   1.000
_cell.angle_alpha   90.00
_cell.angle_beta   90.00
_cell.angle_gamma   90.00
#
_symmetry.space_group_name_H-M   'P 1'
#
loop_
_entity.id
_entity.type
_entity.pdbx_description
1 polymer ?
#
loop_
_entity_poly.entity_id
_entity_poly.type
_entity_poly.pdbx_seq_one_letter_code
_entity_poly.pdbx_strand_id
1 'polypeptide(L)'
;MAVTDALDAAKNRISAMLEPISGGVGADCTYDELFEAIKAEIDKTTSIEGGKIDWGKIVSNAEELLTDKTKDFRLAVYYGAAKANTDGLLGALDGLVLVNELNTAFWDKMYPPIKRPRTRGNLTQWFGDQLTVAVQSFTPTAKDADLVGAVEKASRELDGELRDKLGDAYGGLGSLRDSCRRLVASVPKEAPPPPPPPPPPPPPPPPPPPPPPPPAAAYAPPPPPPPRFVAAPAPVEAPPVDAAVVAVPDGTAITDAESANAVLEQVSTLLLRAGEALRLADPSSAFAYRIARMGLWLFMQQDPPAENGQTYLPSPPDHVRSAFDGMAEAGNWDGILASLDEVVSEHRFWLDPHRHASNALENLGYADAKLAHLLEVALLLRRAPGLVDFTFNDGTALADEQTKAWIDAEVRPVLGAGGAPSGGGAGGAPGGKGFRALDKAMSEARAFIEAQEPLSAIQAVTKVAAQAITPVDKFRSKLGIAKICLEIGQLAIARAQLDGLERMAKQHRLDEWDPELCGELYGALYQAIRGLNQGYEVTDEQRKREAEVFERLCELDAAAAFRISNS
;
A
#
# COMPACT_ATOMS: atom_id res chain seq x y z
N MET A 1 -17.20 12.27 25.91
CA MET A 1 -16.88 11.49 27.13
C MET A 1 -16.33 12.48 28.15
N ALA A 2 -16.11 12.12 29.41
CA ALA A 2 -15.32 12.97 30.31
C ALA A 2 -13.86 12.51 30.26
N VAL A 3 -12.90 13.41 30.51
CA VAL A 3 -11.48 13.07 30.67
C VAL A 3 -11.27 11.93 31.68
N THR A 4 -12.12 11.83 32.70
CA THR A 4 -12.15 10.73 33.66
C THR A 4 -12.49 9.38 33.02
N ASP A 5 -13.45 9.35 32.09
CA ASP A 5 -13.87 8.11 31.43
C ASP A 5 -12.75 7.55 30.54
N ALA A 6 -11.98 8.43 29.90
CA ALA A 6 -10.82 8.03 29.10
C ALA A 6 -9.70 7.41 29.96
N LEU A 7 -9.47 7.96 31.16
CA LEU A 7 -8.52 7.40 32.12
C LEU A 7 -9.01 6.06 32.68
N ASP A 8 -10.28 5.94 33.02
CA ASP A 8 -10.86 4.68 33.52
C ASP A 8 -10.84 3.59 32.43
N ALA A 9 -11.10 3.96 31.18
CA ALA A 9 -10.97 3.05 30.05
C ALA A 9 -9.52 2.57 29.86
N ALA A 10 -8.53 3.46 30.03
CA ALA A 10 -7.12 3.08 30.00
C ALA A 10 -6.77 2.10 31.13
N LYS A 11 -7.19 2.39 32.37
CA LYS A 11 -7.00 1.49 33.51
C LYS A 11 -7.62 0.10 33.27
N ASN A 12 -8.81 0.05 32.69
CA ASN A 12 -9.47 -1.22 32.38
C ASN A 12 -8.66 -2.05 31.38
N ARG A 13 -8.10 -1.44 30.33
CA ARG A 13 -7.27 -2.14 29.33
C ARG A 13 -6.02 -2.76 29.94
N ILE A 14 -5.38 -2.08 30.90
CA ILE A 14 -4.12 -2.54 31.52
C ILE A 14 -4.31 -3.31 32.84
N SER A 15 -5.56 -3.54 33.27
CA SER A 15 -5.89 -4.01 34.62
C SER A 15 -5.15 -5.29 35.03
N ALA A 16 -4.99 -6.25 34.12
CA ALA A 16 -4.26 -7.50 34.38
C ALA A 16 -2.81 -7.27 34.83
N MET A 17 -2.14 -6.25 34.28
CA MET A 17 -0.75 -5.92 34.62
C MET A 17 -0.61 -5.20 35.96
N LEU A 18 -1.70 -4.71 36.56
CA LEU A 18 -1.67 -3.98 37.84
C LEU A 18 -1.77 -4.91 39.06
N GLU A 19 -2.28 -6.13 38.88
CA GLU A 19 -2.50 -7.07 39.98
C GLU A 19 -1.18 -7.55 40.63
N PRO A 20 -1.07 -7.62 41.97
CA PRO A 20 0.15 -8.10 42.64
C PRO A 20 0.53 -9.53 42.26
N ILE A 21 1.82 -9.78 42.01
CA ILE A 21 2.32 -11.12 41.65
C ILE A 21 2.82 -11.82 42.90
N SER A 22 2.21 -12.96 43.25
CA SER A 22 2.49 -13.70 44.48
C SER A 22 2.40 -12.84 45.76
N GLY A 23 1.47 -11.88 45.80
CA GLY A 23 1.30 -10.93 46.91
C GLY A 23 2.35 -9.80 46.97
N GLY A 24 3.15 -9.65 45.92
CA GLY A 24 4.18 -8.63 45.81
C GLY A 24 4.52 -8.29 44.35
N VAL A 25 5.81 -8.25 44.04
CA VAL A 25 6.32 -7.79 42.73
C VAL A 25 6.92 -8.92 41.88
N GLY A 26 6.73 -10.18 42.26
CA GLY A 26 7.33 -11.31 41.56
C GLY A 26 8.87 -11.35 41.65
N ALA A 27 9.52 -11.83 40.60
CA ALA A 27 10.99 -12.03 40.54
C ALA A 27 11.69 -11.02 39.62
N ASP A 28 13.02 -10.87 39.75
CA ASP A 28 13.82 -10.04 38.83
C ASP A 28 13.87 -10.68 37.43
N CYS A 29 13.41 -9.97 36.40
CA CYS A 29 13.38 -10.46 35.03
C CYS A 29 14.69 -10.24 34.27
N THR A 30 15.76 -9.77 34.91
CA THR A 30 17.02 -9.41 34.22
C THR A 30 17.62 -10.54 33.37
N TYR A 31 17.37 -11.81 33.71
CA TYR A 31 17.82 -12.97 32.93
C TYR A 31 16.67 -13.77 32.31
N ASP A 32 15.46 -13.20 32.26
CA ASP A 32 14.31 -13.84 31.63
C ASP A 32 14.41 -13.71 30.11
N GLU A 33 14.14 -14.78 29.37
CA GLU A 33 14.24 -14.82 27.91
C GLU A 33 13.34 -13.79 27.23
N LEU A 34 12.14 -13.53 27.77
CA LEU A 34 11.23 -12.53 27.22
C LEU A 34 11.75 -11.11 27.46
N PHE A 35 12.41 -10.88 28.60
CA PHE A 35 12.99 -9.58 28.92
C PHE A 35 14.22 -9.29 28.06
N GLU A 36 15.09 -10.29 27.85
CA GLU A 36 16.22 -10.20 26.92
C GLU A 36 15.74 -9.95 25.49
N ALA A 37 14.65 -10.60 25.08
CA ALA A 37 14.03 -10.36 23.78
C ALA A 37 13.50 -8.91 23.65
N ILE A 38 12.86 -8.35 24.70
CA ILE A 38 12.45 -6.94 24.73
C ILE A 38 13.68 -6.03 24.62
N LYS A 39 14.72 -6.31 25.42
CA LYS A 39 15.96 -5.54 25.42
C LYS A 39 16.63 -5.52 24.04
N ALA A 40 16.69 -6.67 23.37
CA ALA A 40 17.24 -6.74 22.01
C ALA A 40 16.46 -5.86 21.03
N GLU A 41 15.13 -5.74 21.17
CA GLU A 41 14.34 -4.81 20.35
C GLU A 41 14.57 -3.34 20.77
N ILE A 42 14.65 -3.04 22.06
CA ILE A 42 14.93 -1.68 22.56
C ILE A 42 16.31 -1.20 22.16
N ASP A 43 17.33 -2.06 22.21
CA ASP A 43 18.71 -1.70 21.87
C ASP A 43 18.84 -1.29 20.39
N LYS A 44 17.95 -1.79 19.52
CA LYS A 44 17.82 -1.34 18.12
C LYS A 44 17.43 0.14 18.00
N THR A 45 16.70 0.72 18.97
CA THR A 45 16.37 2.16 18.98
C THR A 45 17.60 3.06 18.99
N THR A 46 18.72 2.55 19.51
CA THR A 46 19.99 3.26 19.61
C THR A 46 21.11 2.58 18.81
N SER A 47 20.81 1.47 18.14
CA SER A 47 21.80 0.71 17.39
C SER A 47 22.19 1.46 16.13
N ILE A 48 23.50 1.55 15.92
CA ILE A 48 24.09 2.13 14.71
C ILE A 48 23.93 1.17 13.53
N GLU A 49 23.64 -0.11 13.73
CA GLU A 49 23.52 -1.10 12.65
C GLU A 49 22.16 -1.09 11.94
N GLY A 50 21.16 -0.37 12.49
CA GLY A 50 19.81 -0.30 11.92
C GLY A 50 19.04 -1.63 12.00
N GLY A 51 17.74 -1.57 12.22
CA GLY A 51 16.89 -2.75 12.23
C GLY A 51 15.46 -2.43 12.65
N LYS A 52 14.49 -2.94 11.88
CA LYS A 52 13.06 -2.78 12.18
C LYS A 52 12.76 -3.30 13.59
N ILE A 53 12.23 -2.41 14.41
CA ILE A 53 11.87 -2.71 15.80
C ILE A 53 10.50 -3.37 15.78
N ASP A 54 10.40 -4.56 16.36
CA ASP A 54 9.11 -5.20 16.56
C ASP A 54 8.47 -4.68 17.85
N TRP A 55 7.80 -3.53 17.74
CA TRP A 55 7.05 -2.95 18.87
C TRP A 55 5.92 -3.86 19.35
N GLY A 56 5.30 -4.65 18.46
CA GLY A 56 4.27 -5.61 18.83
C GLY A 56 4.81 -6.71 19.74
N LYS A 57 5.99 -7.24 19.43
CA LYS A 57 6.70 -8.19 20.29
C LYS A 57 7.06 -7.61 21.65
N ILE A 58 7.45 -6.32 21.72
CA ILE A 58 7.68 -5.65 23.00
C ILE A 58 6.39 -5.59 23.82
N VAL A 59 5.26 -5.22 23.19
CA VAL A 59 3.94 -5.18 23.85
C VAL A 59 3.59 -6.56 24.43
N SER A 60 3.56 -7.61 23.60
CA SER A 60 3.14 -8.95 24.05
C SER A 60 4.05 -9.52 25.14
N ASN A 61 5.37 -9.39 25.00
CA ASN A 61 6.31 -9.90 25.99
C ASN A 61 6.24 -9.11 27.31
N ALA A 62 6.06 -7.79 27.24
CA ALA A 62 5.96 -6.96 28.43
C ALA A 62 4.65 -7.21 29.18
N GLU A 63 3.53 -7.42 28.46
CA GLU A 63 2.24 -7.81 29.05
C GLU A 63 2.33 -9.14 29.80
N GLU A 64 2.92 -10.17 29.19
CA GLU A 64 3.12 -11.48 29.83
C GLU A 64 3.97 -11.34 31.10
N LEU A 65 5.11 -10.66 31.00
CA LEU A 65 6.01 -10.48 32.14
C LEU A 65 5.38 -9.66 33.27
N LEU A 66 4.67 -8.56 32.94
CA LEU A 66 4.00 -7.71 33.90
C LEU A 66 2.78 -8.38 34.51
N THR A 67 2.14 -9.34 33.84
CA THR A 67 0.99 -10.06 34.38
C THR A 67 1.44 -11.22 35.27
N ASP A 68 2.41 -12.02 34.81
CA ASP A 68 2.66 -13.34 35.40
C ASP A 68 3.94 -13.43 36.24
N LYS A 69 4.99 -12.66 35.91
CA LYS A 69 6.33 -12.89 36.46
C LYS A 69 6.89 -11.79 37.34
N THR A 70 6.73 -10.53 36.98
CA THR A 70 7.42 -9.41 37.65
C THR A 70 6.67 -8.09 37.58
N LYS A 71 6.85 -7.23 38.59
CA LYS A 71 6.60 -5.79 38.47
C LYS A 71 7.95 -5.11 38.31
N ASP A 72 8.23 -4.65 37.09
CA ASP A 72 9.47 -3.98 36.74
C ASP A 72 9.19 -2.66 36.04
N PHE A 73 9.83 -1.60 36.52
CA PHE A 73 9.75 -0.26 35.98
C PHE A 73 10.24 -0.18 34.54
N ARG A 74 11.28 -0.95 34.18
CA ARG A 74 11.80 -1.04 32.81
C ARG A 74 10.72 -1.54 31.87
N LEU A 75 10.04 -2.62 32.25
CA LEU A 75 8.94 -3.18 31.47
C LEU A 75 7.78 -2.21 31.33
N ALA A 76 7.42 -1.49 32.39
CA ALA A 76 6.35 -0.49 32.34
C ALA A 76 6.65 0.63 31.31
N VAL A 77 7.88 1.15 31.30
CA VAL A 77 8.27 2.19 30.33
C VAL A 77 8.46 1.65 28.92
N TYR A 78 8.99 0.43 28.76
CA TYR A 78 9.15 -0.21 27.45
C TYR A 78 7.79 -0.55 26.83
N TYR A 79 6.87 -1.10 27.62
CA TYR A 79 5.48 -1.32 27.21
C TYR A 79 4.82 -0.01 26.79
N GLY A 80 4.92 1.04 27.62
CA GLY A 80 4.30 2.33 27.30
C GLY A 80 4.85 2.95 26.02
N ALA A 81 6.17 2.87 25.81
CA ALA A 81 6.80 3.34 24.57
C ALA A 81 6.36 2.51 23.36
N ALA A 82 6.27 1.18 23.51
CA ALA A 82 5.82 0.30 22.45
C ALA A 82 4.35 0.55 22.08
N LYS A 83 3.46 0.68 23.07
CA LYS A 83 2.05 1.04 22.84
C LYS A 83 1.90 2.39 22.16
N ALA A 84 2.72 3.38 22.51
CA ALA A 84 2.70 4.66 21.82
C ALA A 84 3.10 4.55 20.34
N ASN A 85 3.98 3.61 19.99
CA ASN A 85 4.36 3.34 18.61
C ASN A 85 3.33 2.48 17.85
N THR A 86 2.61 1.58 18.51
CA THR A 86 1.60 0.73 17.85
C THR A 86 0.23 1.39 17.75
N ASP A 87 -0.19 2.10 18.80
CA ASP A 87 -1.57 2.59 18.99
C ASP A 87 -1.64 4.13 19.09
N GLY A 88 -0.52 4.82 18.85
CA GLY A 88 -0.44 6.28 18.85
C GLY A 88 -0.80 6.90 20.20
N LEU A 89 -1.63 7.95 20.16
CA LEU A 89 -1.98 8.71 21.37
C LEU A 89 -2.76 7.88 22.41
N LEU A 90 -3.56 6.91 21.97
CA LEU A 90 -4.27 6.01 22.87
C LEU A 90 -3.31 5.09 23.62
N GLY A 91 -2.33 4.53 22.92
CA GLY A 91 -1.29 3.72 23.54
C GLY A 91 -0.36 4.53 24.46
N ALA A 92 -0.08 5.79 24.12
CA ALA A 92 0.62 6.71 25.00
C ALA A 92 -0.14 6.94 26.32
N LEU A 93 -1.47 7.06 26.27
CA LEU A 93 -2.30 7.14 27.48
C LEU A 93 -2.17 5.86 28.32
N ASP A 94 -2.29 4.69 27.70
CA ASP A 94 -2.19 3.41 28.40
C ASP A 94 -0.82 3.25 29.10
N GLY A 95 0.26 3.64 28.42
CA GLY A 95 1.61 3.65 28.98
C GLY A 95 1.76 4.61 30.16
N LEU A 96 1.28 5.85 30.04
CA LEU A 96 1.31 6.83 31.13
C LEU A 96 0.54 6.36 32.36
N VAL A 97 -0.66 5.80 32.14
CA VAL A 97 -1.50 5.28 33.21
C VAL A 97 -0.84 4.07 33.87
N LEU A 98 -0.28 3.14 33.11
CA LEU A 98 0.43 1.98 33.66
C LEU A 98 1.58 2.39 34.57
N VAL A 99 2.42 3.32 34.12
CA VAL A 99 3.58 3.78 34.91
C VAL A 99 3.11 4.49 36.19
N ASN A 100 2.08 5.34 36.13
CA ASN A 100 1.50 5.99 37.31
C ASN A 100 0.96 4.98 38.33
N GLU A 101 0.18 3.99 37.87
CA GLU A 101 -0.42 2.99 38.76
C GLU A 101 0.65 2.08 39.40
N LEU A 102 1.65 1.64 38.63
CA LEU A 102 2.75 0.83 39.16
C LEU A 102 3.65 1.63 40.12
N ASN A 103 3.89 2.92 39.85
CA ASN A 103 4.59 3.80 40.78
C ASN A 103 3.78 3.95 42.08
N THR A 104 2.46 4.10 42.00
CA THR A 104 1.61 4.23 43.17
C THR A 104 1.61 2.95 44.01
N ALA A 105 1.50 1.78 43.38
CA ALA A 105 1.33 0.50 44.06
C ALA A 105 2.65 -0.17 44.50
N PHE A 106 3.71 -0.07 43.70
CA PHE A 106 4.89 -0.94 43.85
C PHE A 106 6.25 -0.24 43.90
N TRP A 107 6.29 1.10 43.90
CA TRP A 107 7.53 1.87 43.73
C TRP A 107 8.75 1.37 44.51
N ASP A 108 8.60 1.16 45.82
CA ASP A 108 9.71 0.78 46.71
C ASP A 108 10.21 -0.65 46.48
N LYS A 109 9.33 -1.53 45.98
CA LYS A 109 9.58 -2.98 45.87
C LYS A 109 9.87 -3.42 44.44
N MET A 110 9.36 -2.72 43.43
CA MET A 110 9.49 -3.10 42.02
C MET A 110 10.94 -3.07 41.53
N TYR A 111 11.22 -3.84 40.50
CA TYR A 111 12.54 -3.89 39.88
C TYR A 111 12.74 -2.72 38.88
N PRO A 112 13.98 -2.29 38.61
CA PRO A 112 15.17 -2.52 39.44
C PRO A 112 15.02 -1.78 40.78
N PRO A 113 15.63 -2.28 41.88
CA PRO A 113 15.54 -1.63 43.19
C PRO A 113 16.08 -0.20 43.20
N ILE A 114 15.48 0.68 44.01
CA ILE A 114 15.80 2.12 44.05
C ILE A 114 17.19 2.48 44.59
N LYS A 115 18.03 1.49 44.91
CA LYS A 115 19.42 1.70 45.39
C LYS A 115 20.25 2.61 44.46
N ARG A 116 19.86 2.73 43.19
CA ARG A 116 20.45 3.63 42.20
C ARG A 116 19.35 4.45 41.48
N PRO A 117 18.90 5.57 42.05
CA PRO A 117 17.78 6.35 41.51
C PRO A 117 17.98 6.81 40.06
N ARG A 118 19.24 7.07 39.67
CA ARG A 118 19.62 7.47 38.30
C ARG A 118 19.20 6.48 37.22
N THR A 119 19.14 5.18 37.51
CA THR A 119 18.71 4.19 36.50
C THR A 119 17.25 4.39 36.12
N ARG A 120 16.36 4.57 37.10
CA ARG A 120 14.95 4.90 36.82
C ARG A 120 14.83 6.30 36.22
N GLY A 121 15.62 7.27 36.69
CA GLY A 121 15.70 8.61 36.11
C GLY A 121 15.98 8.62 34.60
N ASN A 122 17.02 7.94 34.15
CA ASN A 122 17.35 7.88 32.73
C ASN A 122 16.25 7.21 31.89
N LEU A 123 15.61 6.17 32.44
CA LEU A 123 14.47 5.49 31.81
C LEU A 123 13.26 6.43 31.66
N THR A 124 13.01 7.30 32.64
CA THR A 124 11.91 8.28 32.54
C THR A 124 12.16 9.30 31.43
N GLN A 125 13.40 9.75 31.27
CA GLN A 125 13.76 10.67 30.18
C GLN A 125 13.56 10.00 28.82
N TRP A 126 14.11 8.80 28.64
CA TRP A 126 13.93 8.02 27.41
C TRP A 126 12.45 7.78 27.10
N PHE A 127 11.65 7.40 28.11
CA PHE A 127 10.21 7.21 27.95
C PHE A 127 9.49 8.49 27.51
N GLY A 128 9.84 9.62 28.12
CA GLY A 128 9.31 10.93 27.73
C GLY A 128 9.61 11.30 26.29
N ASP A 129 10.83 11.02 25.83
CA ASP A 129 11.24 11.28 24.45
C ASP A 129 10.43 10.41 23.47
N GLN A 130 10.22 9.13 23.79
CA GLN A 130 9.38 8.23 22.97
C GLN A 130 7.93 8.71 22.88
N LEU A 131 7.31 9.09 24.01
CA LEU A 131 5.94 9.60 24.00
C LEU A 131 5.81 10.95 23.29
N THR A 132 6.86 11.77 23.33
CA THR A 132 6.86 13.08 22.66
C THR A 132 6.67 12.91 21.15
N VAL A 133 7.30 11.90 20.54
CA VAL A 133 7.14 11.58 19.11
C VAL A 133 5.68 11.25 18.82
N ALA A 134 5.08 10.32 19.58
CA ALA A 134 3.68 9.92 19.37
C ALA A 134 2.69 11.09 19.53
N VAL A 135 2.93 11.99 20.50
CA VAL A 135 2.11 13.19 20.71
C VAL A 135 2.25 14.19 19.55
N GLN A 136 3.45 14.36 19.00
CA GLN A 136 3.70 15.30 17.91
C GLN A 136 3.17 14.82 16.56
N SER A 137 3.10 13.51 16.35
CA SER A 137 2.54 12.90 15.13
C SER A 137 1.01 12.84 15.13
N PHE A 138 0.33 13.16 16.24
CA PHE A 138 -1.12 13.08 16.34
C PHE A 138 -1.83 14.38 15.95
N THR A 139 -2.78 14.30 15.01
CA THR A 139 -3.62 15.42 14.59
C THR A 139 -5.01 15.29 15.22
N PRO A 140 -5.38 16.14 16.20
CA PRO A 140 -6.61 15.96 16.96
C PRO A 140 -7.84 16.47 16.22
N THR A 141 -8.95 15.74 16.35
CA THR A 141 -10.30 16.19 15.96
C THR A 141 -11.09 16.65 17.18
N ALA A 142 -12.27 17.26 16.95
CA ALA A 142 -13.15 17.67 18.05
C ALA A 142 -13.58 16.48 18.96
N LYS A 143 -13.61 15.25 18.42
CA LYS A 143 -13.97 14.04 19.16
C LYS A 143 -12.85 13.55 20.10
N ASP A 144 -11.62 13.97 19.87
CA ASP A 144 -10.45 13.52 20.62
C ASP A 144 -10.17 14.38 21.86
N ALA A 145 -10.99 15.39 22.12
CA ALA A 145 -10.82 16.33 23.23
C ALA A 145 -10.59 15.63 24.58
N ASP A 146 -11.33 14.56 24.84
CA ASP A 146 -11.23 13.81 26.10
C ASP A 146 -9.95 12.98 26.19
N LEU A 147 -9.54 12.36 25.08
CA LEU A 147 -8.30 11.58 25.00
C LEU A 147 -7.09 12.49 25.17
N VAL A 148 -7.07 13.61 24.44
CA VAL A 148 -6.00 14.62 24.52
C VAL A 148 -5.93 15.21 25.94
N GLY A 149 -7.08 15.51 26.55
CA GLY A 149 -7.15 15.95 27.94
C GLY A 149 -6.67 14.90 28.95
N ALA A 150 -6.95 13.62 28.71
CA ALA A 150 -6.48 12.52 29.56
C ALA A 150 -4.95 12.34 29.48
N VAL A 151 -4.36 12.44 28.29
CA VAL A 151 -2.90 12.36 28.10
C VAL A 151 -2.20 13.55 28.77
N GLU A 152 -2.72 14.77 28.65
CA GLU A 152 -2.16 15.95 29.33
C GLU A 152 -2.23 15.78 30.86
N LYS A 153 -3.37 15.30 31.38
CA LYS A 153 -3.53 15.07 32.81
C LYS A 153 -2.58 13.98 33.31
N ALA A 154 -2.54 12.83 32.66
CA ALA A 154 -1.71 11.69 33.07
C ALA A 154 -0.21 12.01 32.99
N SER A 155 0.23 12.73 31.96
CA SER A 155 1.64 13.17 31.82
C SER A 155 2.04 14.20 32.89
N ARG A 156 1.14 15.11 33.26
CA ARG A 156 1.36 16.07 34.36
C ARG A 156 1.44 15.39 35.71
N GLU A 157 0.56 14.43 35.99
CA GLU A 157 0.57 13.65 37.23
C GLU A 157 1.86 12.83 37.34
N LEU A 158 2.28 12.17 36.26
CA LEU A 158 3.52 11.41 36.22
C LEU A 158 4.76 12.30 36.43
N ASP A 159 4.82 13.48 35.80
CA ASP A 159 5.95 14.42 35.97
C ASP A 159 6.09 14.90 37.42
N GLY A 160 4.97 15.16 38.09
CA GLY A 160 4.95 15.53 39.50
C GLY A 160 5.41 14.40 40.40
N GLU A 161 4.84 13.20 40.22
CA GLU A 161 5.17 12.04 41.04
C GLU A 161 6.66 11.64 40.90
N LEU A 162 7.17 11.57 39.66
CA LEU A 162 8.57 11.21 39.42
C LEU A 162 9.54 12.27 39.97
N ARG A 163 9.19 13.56 39.89
CA ARG A 163 9.98 14.63 40.50
C ARG A 163 10.11 14.45 42.00
N ASP A 164 9.00 14.17 42.68
CA ASP A 164 8.97 13.96 44.12
C ASP A 164 9.74 12.71 44.53
N LYS A 165 9.63 11.62 43.75
CA LYS A 165 10.25 10.33 44.06
C LYS A 165 11.73 10.20 43.68
N LEU A 166 12.18 10.88 42.62
CA LEU A 166 13.55 10.75 42.10
C LEU A 166 14.46 11.95 42.39
N GLY A 167 13.91 13.12 42.75
CA GLY A 167 14.68 14.32 43.09
C GLY A 167 15.70 14.67 42.01
N ASP A 168 16.98 14.86 42.40
CA ASP A 168 18.08 15.22 41.50
C ASP A 168 18.36 14.17 40.40
N ALA A 169 17.85 12.94 40.54
CA ALA A 169 18.00 11.91 39.51
C ALA A 169 16.95 12.04 38.39
N TYR A 170 15.97 12.94 38.53
CA TYR A 170 14.93 13.13 37.54
C TYR A 170 15.32 14.16 36.47
N GLY A 171 15.38 13.73 35.22
CA GLY A 171 15.68 14.59 34.07
C GLY A 171 14.53 15.50 33.61
N GLY A 172 13.30 15.22 34.07
CA GLY A 172 12.10 15.95 33.67
C GLY A 172 11.44 15.43 32.39
N LEU A 173 10.12 15.59 32.29
CA LEU A 173 9.31 15.28 31.10
C LEU A 173 8.89 16.57 30.34
N GLY A 174 9.79 17.56 30.29
CA GLY A 174 9.49 18.91 29.78
C GLY A 174 8.98 18.91 28.33
N SER A 175 9.71 18.25 27.42
CA SER A 175 9.36 18.15 25.99
C SER A 175 7.99 17.51 25.78
N LEU A 176 7.68 16.46 26.56
CA LEU A 176 6.40 15.79 26.51
C LEU A 176 5.28 16.73 26.97
N ARG A 177 5.46 17.39 28.12
CA ARG A 177 4.45 18.33 28.65
C ARG A 177 4.16 19.49 27.71
N ASP A 178 5.18 20.08 27.12
CA ASP A 178 5.01 21.18 26.17
C ASP A 178 4.31 20.71 24.88
N SER A 179 4.57 19.48 24.46
CA SER A 179 3.90 18.88 23.31
C SER A 179 2.44 18.54 23.62
N CYS A 180 2.12 17.98 24.79
CA CYS A 180 0.75 17.76 25.25
C CYS A 180 -0.03 19.08 25.38
N ARG A 181 0.59 20.15 25.93
CA ARG A 181 -0.07 21.46 26.03
C ARG A 181 -0.39 22.05 24.65
N ARG A 182 0.54 21.93 23.70
CA ARG A 182 0.31 22.35 22.31
C ARG A 182 -0.81 21.53 21.66
N LEU A 183 -0.84 20.22 21.91
CA LEU A 183 -1.88 19.34 21.39
C LEU A 183 -3.27 19.72 21.92
N VAL A 184 -3.41 19.96 23.22
CA VAL A 184 -4.66 20.47 23.84
C VAL A 184 -5.11 21.77 23.18
N ALA A 185 -4.19 22.70 22.92
CA ALA A 185 -4.51 23.97 22.28
C ALA A 185 -4.95 23.84 20.81
N SER A 186 -4.55 22.75 20.13
CA SER A 186 -4.86 22.48 18.73
C SER A 186 -6.20 21.76 18.50
N VAL A 187 -6.89 21.33 19.57
CA VAL A 187 -8.18 20.63 19.45
C VAL A 187 -9.26 21.56 18.88
N PRO A 188 -9.89 21.23 17.74
CA PRO A 188 -11.00 22.02 17.18
C PRO A 188 -12.20 22.04 18.13
N LYS A 189 -12.84 23.21 18.30
CA LYS A 189 -14.08 23.32 19.08
C LYS A 189 -15.25 22.70 18.30
N GLU A 190 -16.00 21.82 18.95
CA GLU A 190 -17.20 21.20 18.36
C GLU A 190 -18.23 22.28 17.97
N ALA A 191 -18.65 22.29 16.70
CA ALA A 191 -19.65 23.22 16.21
C ALA A 191 -21.01 22.86 16.84
N PRO A 192 -21.82 23.86 17.25
CA PRO A 192 -23.14 23.57 17.83
C PRO A 192 -24.00 22.80 16.82
N PRO A 193 -24.78 21.80 17.28
CA PRO A 193 -25.62 21.01 16.38
C PRO A 193 -26.61 21.92 15.65
N PRO A 194 -26.92 21.65 14.36
CA PRO A 194 -27.89 22.43 13.62
C PRO A 194 -29.27 22.38 14.32
N PRO A 195 -30.05 23.47 14.29
CA PRO A 195 -31.36 23.51 14.92
C PRO A 195 -32.25 22.40 14.35
N PRO A 196 -33.09 21.76 15.20
CA PRO A 196 -33.94 20.67 14.76
C PRO A 196 -34.90 21.16 13.66
N PRO A 197 -35.19 20.32 12.64
CA PRO A 197 -36.14 20.66 11.60
C PRO A 197 -37.54 20.89 12.20
N PRO A 198 -38.35 21.80 11.62
CA PRO A 198 -39.69 22.08 12.13
C PRO A 198 -40.56 20.81 12.11
N PRO A 199 -41.46 20.65 13.10
CA PRO A 199 -42.29 19.45 13.21
C PRO A 199 -43.16 19.27 11.95
N PRO A 200 -43.33 18.03 11.46
CA PRO A 200 -44.19 17.75 10.31
C PRO A 200 -45.65 18.10 10.63
N PRO A 201 -46.45 18.53 9.62
CA PRO A 201 -47.86 18.84 9.82
C PRO A 201 -48.64 17.59 10.25
N PRO A 202 -49.73 17.76 11.04
CA PRO A 202 -50.49 16.64 11.58
C PRO A 202 -51.15 15.81 10.46
N PRO A 203 -51.23 14.48 10.62
CA PRO A 203 -51.83 13.60 9.62
C PRO A 203 -53.36 13.80 9.52
N PRO A 204 -53.96 13.61 8.33
CA PRO A 204 -55.40 13.72 8.13
C PRO A 204 -56.16 12.58 8.86
N PRO A 205 -57.43 12.80 9.24
CA PRO A 205 -58.21 11.84 10.02
C PRO A 205 -58.53 10.55 9.23
N PRO A 206 -58.65 9.39 9.91
CA PRO A 206 -58.86 8.11 9.26
C PRO A 206 -60.29 7.96 8.69
N PRO A 207 -60.48 7.21 7.59
CA PRO A 207 -61.80 6.93 7.01
C PRO A 207 -62.59 5.91 7.85
N PRO A 208 -63.94 5.90 7.74
CA PRO A 208 -64.80 5.06 8.55
C PRO A 208 -64.73 3.56 8.16
N PRO A 209 -65.01 2.65 9.11
CA PRO A 209 -64.84 1.21 8.90
C PRO A 209 -65.97 0.58 8.05
N PRO A 210 -65.66 -0.45 7.23
CA PRO A 210 -66.65 -1.18 6.45
C PRO A 210 -67.44 -2.21 7.28
N PRO A 211 -68.64 -2.63 6.81
CA PRO A 211 -69.55 -3.53 7.54
C PRO A 211 -69.12 -5.01 7.51
N PRO A 212 -69.63 -5.85 8.43
CA PRO A 212 -69.12 -7.19 8.68
C PRO A 212 -69.65 -8.25 7.69
N PRO A 213 -68.85 -9.27 7.33
CA PRO A 213 -69.30 -10.45 6.58
C PRO A 213 -69.84 -11.58 7.48
N PRO A 214 -70.67 -12.50 6.93
CA PRO A 214 -71.37 -13.57 7.67
C PRO A 214 -70.48 -14.80 7.98
N PRO A 215 -70.95 -15.72 8.85
CA PRO A 215 -70.10 -16.69 9.53
C PRO A 215 -69.98 -18.01 8.76
N ALA A 216 -68.77 -18.60 8.75
CA ALA A 216 -68.61 -20.02 8.46
C ALA A 216 -67.37 -20.64 9.11
N ALA A 217 -67.66 -21.76 9.80
CA ALA A 217 -66.88 -22.99 9.94
C ALA A 217 -65.59 -22.98 10.78
N ALA A 218 -65.64 -23.82 11.81
CA ALA A 218 -64.57 -24.22 12.70
C ALA A 218 -63.38 -24.87 11.96
N TYR A 219 -62.16 -24.48 12.33
CA TYR A 219 -60.96 -25.30 12.20
C TYR A 219 -60.00 -25.08 13.39
N ALA A 220 -59.27 -26.15 13.69
CA ALA A 220 -58.50 -26.53 14.87
C ALA A 220 -57.32 -25.59 15.26
N PRO A 221 -56.81 -25.71 16.51
CA PRO A 221 -55.65 -24.93 16.98
C PRO A 221 -54.34 -25.30 16.24
N PRO A 222 -53.39 -24.35 16.10
CA PRO A 222 -52.10 -24.61 15.47
C PRO A 222 -51.16 -25.45 16.36
N PRO A 223 -50.18 -26.17 15.77
CA PRO A 223 -49.27 -27.05 16.50
C PRO A 223 -48.15 -26.29 17.23
N PRO A 224 -47.50 -26.91 18.24
CA PRO A 224 -46.41 -26.30 19.00
C PRO A 224 -45.09 -26.24 18.18
N PRO A 225 -44.18 -25.31 18.53
CA PRO A 225 -42.91 -25.14 17.83
C PRO A 225 -41.95 -26.34 18.04
N PRO A 226 -41.06 -26.64 17.08
CA PRO A 226 -40.14 -27.76 17.16
C PRO A 226 -39.02 -27.55 18.20
N PRO A 227 -38.42 -28.64 18.72
CA PRO A 227 -37.37 -28.58 19.73
C PRO A 227 -36.07 -27.98 19.18
N ARG A 228 -35.47 -27.09 19.98
CA ARG A 228 -34.11 -26.57 19.77
C ARG A 228 -33.10 -27.70 19.85
N PHE A 229 -32.41 -27.99 18.76
CA PHE A 229 -31.18 -28.75 18.78
C PHE A 229 -30.06 -27.83 19.27
N VAL A 230 -29.38 -28.24 20.34
CA VAL A 230 -28.15 -27.62 20.81
C VAL A 230 -27.07 -27.96 19.78
N ALA A 231 -26.60 -26.95 19.04
CA ALA A 231 -25.47 -27.11 18.14
C ALA A 231 -24.20 -27.37 18.95
N ALA A 232 -23.40 -28.32 18.47
CA ALA A 232 -22.05 -28.60 18.96
C ALA A 232 -21.15 -27.35 18.79
N PRO A 233 -20.11 -27.18 19.64
CA PRO A 233 -19.25 -26.02 19.59
C PRO A 233 -18.52 -25.93 18.26
N ALA A 234 -18.58 -24.73 17.64
CA ALA A 234 -17.83 -24.39 16.46
C ALA A 234 -16.31 -24.42 16.75
N PRO A 235 -15.45 -24.65 15.74
CA PRO A 235 -14.02 -24.51 15.88
C PRO A 235 -13.69 -23.10 16.38
N VAL A 236 -12.78 -23.02 17.36
CA VAL A 236 -12.25 -21.75 17.87
C VAL A 236 -11.56 -21.03 16.71
N GLU A 237 -12.21 -19.98 16.22
CA GLU A 237 -11.63 -19.04 15.29
C GLU A 237 -10.47 -18.34 16.02
N ALA A 238 -9.27 -18.42 15.45
CA ALA A 238 -8.11 -17.70 15.95
C ALA A 238 -8.44 -16.19 16.00
N PRO A 239 -7.94 -15.45 17.01
CA PRO A 239 -8.23 -14.03 17.13
C PRO A 239 -7.78 -13.29 15.87
N PRO A 240 -8.55 -12.29 15.40
CA PRO A 240 -8.12 -11.48 14.28
C PRO A 240 -6.85 -10.75 14.72
N VAL A 241 -5.78 -10.90 13.93
CA VAL A 241 -4.69 -9.95 13.94
C VAL A 241 -5.29 -8.58 13.62
N ASP A 242 -5.26 -7.66 14.58
CA ASP A 242 -5.73 -6.28 14.40
C ASP A 242 -4.86 -5.61 13.34
N ALA A 243 -5.28 -5.73 12.08
CA ALA A 243 -4.80 -4.89 11.01
C ALA A 243 -5.26 -3.47 11.34
N ALA A 244 -4.30 -2.59 11.69
CA ALA A 244 -4.52 -1.17 11.85
C ALA A 244 -5.51 -0.69 10.78
N VAL A 245 -6.70 -0.25 11.21
CA VAL A 245 -7.74 0.25 10.31
C VAL A 245 -7.19 1.52 9.69
N VAL A 246 -6.56 1.40 8.51
CA VAL A 246 -6.22 2.57 7.73
C VAL A 246 -7.55 3.19 7.35
N ALA A 247 -7.82 4.39 7.85
CA ALA A 247 -9.01 5.14 7.50
C ALA A 247 -9.10 5.17 5.97
N VAL A 248 -10.08 4.46 5.41
CA VAL A 248 -10.28 4.43 3.97
C VAL A 248 -10.78 5.82 3.58
N PRO A 249 -10.11 6.51 2.64
CA PRO A 249 -10.57 7.82 2.21
C PRO A 249 -12.00 7.69 1.65
N ASP A 250 -12.95 8.46 2.20
CA ASP A 250 -14.31 8.51 1.66
C ASP A 250 -14.28 9.28 0.34
N GLY A 251 -14.57 8.59 -0.77
CA GLY A 251 -14.57 9.19 -2.10
C GLY A 251 -15.59 10.33 -2.27
N THR A 252 -16.60 10.41 -1.39
CA THR A 252 -17.57 11.51 -1.39
C THR A 252 -17.01 12.81 -0.80
N ALA A 253 -15.85 12.76 -0.13
CA ALA A 253 -15.15 13.93 0.39
C ALA A 253 -14.29 14.66 -0.64
N ILE A 254 -14.15 14.12 -1.87
CA ILE A 254 -13.39 14.75 -2.95
C ILE A 254 -14.30 15.69 -3.73
N THR A 255 -14.25 16.98 -3.43
CA THR A 255 -15.10 18.00 -4.06
C THR A 255 -14.33 18.99 -4.93
N ASP A 256 -13.01 19.03 -4.76
CA ASP A 256 -12.10 20.00 -5.38
C ASP A 256 -10.67 19.45 -5.41
N ALA A 257 -9.74 20.23 -5.96
CA ALA A 257 -8.34 19.82 -6.10
C ALA A 257 -7.61 19.68 -4.74
N GLU A 258 -7.99 20.47 -3.74
CA GLU A 258 -7.34 20.44 -2.42
C GLU A 258 -7.72 19.16 -1.67
N SER A 259 -9.02 18.85 -1.61
CA SER A 259 -9.54 17.59 -1.07
C SER A 259 -9.03 16.37 -1.86
N ALA A 260 -8.89 16.47 -3.19
CA ALA A 260 -8.28 15.42 -4.00
C ALA A 260 -6.82 15.16 -3.62
N ASN A 261 -6.01 16.22 -3.45
CA ASN A 261 -4.61 16.07 -3.05
C ASN A 261 -4.48 15.49 -1.64
N ALA A 262 -5.30 15.94 -0.68
CA ALA A 262 -5.31 15.41 0.68
C ALA A 262 -5.66 13.91 0.72
N VAL A 263 -6.59 13.46 -0.13
CA VAL A 263 -6.89 12.03 -0.29
C VAL A 263 -5.73 11.29 -0.95
N LEU A 264 -5.11 11.87 -1.99
CA LEU A 264 -3.97 11.25 -2.67
C LEU A 264 -2.77 11.05 -1.73
N GLU A 265 -2.57 11.89 -0.72
CA GLU A 265 -1.51 11.73 0.29
C GLU A 265 -1.73 10.44 1.09
N GLN A 266 -2.97 10.19 1.51
CA GLN A 266 -3.35 8.95 2.19
C GLN A 266 -3.25 7.72 1.27
N VAL A 267 -3.71 7.88 0.02
CA VAL A 267 -3.63 6.83 -1.01
C VAL A 267 -2.18 6.46 -1.31
N SER A 268 -1.24 7.42 -1.34
CA SER A 268 0.18 7.14 -1.59
C SER A 268 0.77 6.17 -0.56
N THR A 269 0.45 6.40 0.72
CA THR A 269 0.87 5.53 1.84
C THR A 269 0.20 4.16 1.76
N LEU A 270 -1.09 4.14 1.43
CA LEU A 270 -1.85 2.90 1.24
C LEU A 270 -1.30 2.05 0.09
N LEU A 271 -0.97 2.68 -1.04
CA LEU A 271 -0.37 2.00 -2.20
C LEU A 271 0.98 1.41 -1.83
N LEU A 272 1.84 2.13 -1.10
CA LEU A 272 3.13 1.61 -0.66
C LEU A 272 2.96 0.35 0.21
N ARG A 273 2.10 0.42 1.24
CA ARG A 273 1.81 -0.73 2.13
C ARG A 273 1.15 -1.90 1.41
N ALA A 274 0.22 -1.62 0.49
CA ALA A 274 -0.42 -2.65 -0.31
C ALA A 274 0.59 -3.36 -1.23
N GLY A 275 1.50 -2.61 -1.85
CA GLY A 275 2.56 -3.15 -2.69
C GLY A 275 3.52 -4.04 -1.89
N GLU A 276 3.94 -3.60 -0.71
CA GLU A 276 4.76 -4.40 0.21
C GLU A 276 4.06 -5.71 0.60
N ALA A 277 2.80 -5.65 1.04
CA ALA A 277 2.04 -6.82 1.44
C ALA A 277 1.83 -7.81 0.27
N LEU A 278 1.53 -7.31 -0.92
CA LEU A 278 1.38 -8.12 -2.12
C LEU A 278 2.70 -8.79 -2.52
N ARG A 279 3.83 -8.09 -2.36
CA ARG A 279 5.15 -8.62 -2.67
C ARG A 279 5.59 -9.67 -1.65
N LEU A 280 5.25 -9.50 -0.38
CA LEU A 280 5.51 -10.49 0.67
C LEU A 280 4.71 -11.79 0.42
N ALA A 281 3.48 -11.66 -0.10
CA ALA A 281 2.65 -12.80 -0.47
C ALA A 281 3.13 -13.50 -1.75
N ASP A 282 3.58 -12.74 -2.76
CA ASP A 282 4.14 -13.26 -4.01
C ASP A 282 5.28 -12.34 -4.52
N PRO A 283 6.55 -12.71 -4.24
CA PRO A 283 7.72 -11.93 -4.68
C PRO A 283 7.88 -11.81 -6.19
N SER A 284 7.21 -12.68 -6.98
CA SER A 284 7.23 -12.67 -8.44
C SER A 284 6.16 -11.77 -9.06
N SER A 285 5.24 -11.23 -8.24
CA SER A 285 4.12 -10.42 -8.69
C SER A 285 4.57 -9.07 -9.25
N ALA A 286 4.54 -8.93 -10.58
CA ALA A 286 4.79 -7.67 -11.26
C ALA A 286 3.89 -6.52 -10.78
N PHE A 287 2.66 -6.84 -10.38
CA PHE A 287 1.70 -5.86 -9.88
C PHE A 287 2.14 -5.25 -8.54
N ALA A 288 2.74 -6.05 -7.65
CA ALA A 288 3.19 -5.60 -6.35
C ALA A 288 4.24 -4.48 -6.46
N TYR A 289 5.22 -4.64 -7.36
CA TYR A 289 6.24 -3.62 -7.62
C TYR A 289 5.64 -2.35 -8.22
N ARG A 290 4.67 -2.44 -9.15
CA ARG A 290 4.00 -1.24 -9.70
C ARG A 290 3.27 -0.44 -8.62
N ILE A 291 2.49 -1.13 -7.81
CA ILE A 291 1.69 -0.51 -6.75
C ILE A 291 2.59 0.20 -5.73
N ALA A 292 3.65 -0.46 -5.26
CA ALA A 292 4.60 0.14 -4.33
C ALA A 292 5.26 1.41 -4.89
N ARG A 293 5.73 1.38 -6.15
CA ARG A 293 6.47 2.49 -6.76
C ARG A 293 5.56 3.65 -7.16
N MET A 294 4.34 3.35 -7.59
CA MET A 294 3.31 4.36 -7.82
C MET A 294 2.97 5.10 -6.53
N GLY A 295 2.83 4.38 -5.40
CA GLY A 295 2.66 5.01 -4.08
C GLY A 295 3.87 5.87 -3.69
N LEU A 296 5.08 5.33 -3.83
CA LEU A 296 6.32 6.00 -3.45
C LEU A 296 6.55 7.33 -4.18
N TRP A 297 6.25 7.37 -5.49
CA TRP A 297 6.54 8.52 -6.35
C TRP A 297 5.29 9.25 -6.86
N LEU A 298 4.13 9.03 -6.25
CA LEU A 298 2.83 9.54 -6.71
C LEU A 298 2.84 11.05 -7.00
N PHE A 299 3.46 11.82 -6.12
CA PHE A 299 3.52 13.29 -6.19
C PHE A 299 4.77 13.83 -6.91
N MET A 300 5.67 12.96 -7.35
CA MET A 300 6.93 13.42 -7.92
C MET A 300 6.77 13.79 -9.39
N GLN A 301 6.84 15.09 -9.68
CA GLN A 301 6.65 15.65 -11.03
C GLN A 301 7.92 16.27 -11.61
N GLN A 302 8.93 16.52 -10.79
CA GLN A 302 10.20 17.14 -11.17
C GLN A 302 11.31 16.73 -10.20
N ASP A 303 12.54 17.09 -10.53
CA ASP A 303 13.69 16.92 -9.64
C ASP A 303 13.51 17.64 -8.30
N PRO A 304 14.04 17.10 -7.18
CA PRO A 304 14.06 17.80 -5.91
C PRO A 304 14.91 19.07 -6.01
N PRO A 305 14.63 20.11 -5.19
CA PRO A 305 15.49 21.29 -5.14
C PRO A 305 16.95 20.92 -4.85
N ALA A 306 17.85 21.43 -5.68
CA ALA A 306 19.28 21.22 -5.57
C ALA A 306 20.05 22.50 -5.91
N GLU A 307 21.16 22.71 -5.21
CA GLU A 307 22.12 23.79 -5.46
C GLU A 307 23.41 23.18 -6.03
N ASN A 308 23.75 23.52 -7.28
CA ASN A 308 24.89 22.93 -7.99
C ASN A 308 24.90 21.39 -8.04
N GLY A 309 23.72 20.75 -8.10
CA GLY A 309 23.58 19.29 -8.08
C GLY A 309 23.64 18.64 -6.69
N GLN A 310 23.71 19.45 -5.63
CA GLN A 310 23.60 18.98 -4.24
C GLN A 310 22.21 19.27 -3.67
N THR A 311 21.55 18.24 -3.17
CA THR A 311 20.23 18.35 -2.52
C THR A 311 20.37 18.67 -1.03
N TYR A 312 19.29 19.13 -0.40
CA TYR A 312 19.23 19.31 1.06
C TYR A 312 18.80 18.03 1.81
N LEU A 313 18.73 16.90 1.11
CA LEU A 313 18.25 15.64 1.65
C LEU A 313 19.35 14.95 2.47
N PRO A 314 19.02 14.35 3.63
CA PRO A 314 19.98 13.55 4.38
C PRO A 314 20.31 12.26 3.63
N SER A 315 21.60 11.88 3.62
CA SER A 315 22.03 10.60 3.08
C SER A 315 21.60 9.43 3.99
N PRO A 316 21.40 8.23 3.42
CA PRO A 316 21.25 7.02 4.21
C PRO A 316 22.52 6.74 5.02
N PRO A 317 22.39 6.25 6.27
CA PRO A 317 23.54 5.86 7.07
C PRO A 317 24.43 4.81 6.38
N ASP A 318 25.74 4.84 6.64
CA ASP A 318 26.73 3.97 6.00
C ASP A 318 26.41 2.46 6.13
N HIS A 319 25.84 2.05 7.26
CA HIS A 319 25.43 0.66 7.48
C HIS A 319 24.29 0.24 6.55
N VAL A 320 23.31 1.13 6.29
CA VAL A 320 22.20 0.87 5.36
C VAL A 320 22.73 0.75 3.94
N ARG A 321 23.66 1.63 3.55
CA ARG A 321 24.33 1.59 2.24
C ARG A 321 25.09 0.27 2.03
N SER A 322 25.91 -0.10 3.00
CA SER A 322 26.74 -1.31 2.94
C SER A 322 25.94 -2.61 3.07
N ALA A 323 24.75 -2.58 3.67
CA ALA A 323 23.92 -3.77 3.86
C ALA A 323 23.46 -4.39 2.54
N PHE A 324 23.09 -3.59 1.54
CA PHE A 324 22.66 -4.10 0.24
C PHE A 324 23.82 -4.75 -0.55
N ASP A 325 25.02 -4.18 -0.46
CA ASP A 325 26.23 -4.77 -1.02
C ASP A 325 26.53 -6.12 -0.34
N GLY A 326 26.54 -6.15 1.00
CA GLY A 326 26.79 -7.37 1.76
C GLY A 326 25.76 -8.48 1.49
N MET A 327 24.47 -8.14 1.39
CA MET A 327 23.44 -9.12 1.03
C MET A 327 23.59 -9.63 -0.40
N ALA A 328 23.99 -8.77 -1.35
CA ALA A 328 24.23 -9.18 -2.73
C ALA A 328 25.43 -10.10 -2.85
N GLU A 329 26.54 -9.79 -2.16
CA GLU A 329 27.73 -10.66 -2.08
C GLU A 329 27.42 -12.02 -1.45
N ALA A 330 26.56 -12.04 -0.42
CA ALA A 330 26.09 -13.26 0.23
C ALA A 330 25.05 -14.04 -0.60
N GLY A 331 24.57 -13.50 -1.73
CA GLY A 331 23.49 -14.08 -2.53
C GLY A 331 22.12 -14.10 -1.83
N ASN A 332 21.93 -13.26 -0.81
CA ASN A 332 20.68 -13.13 -0.07
C ASN A 332 19.68 -12.23 -0.82
N TRP A 333 19.18 -12.74 -1.95
CA TRP A 333 18.27 -12.01 -2.83
C TRP A 333 16.91 -11.73 -2.18
N ASP A 334 16.39 -12.69 -1.40
CA ASP A 334 15.14 -12.52 -0.65
C ASP A 334 15.24 -11.41 0.41
N GLY A 335 16.38 -11.33 1.11
CA GLY A 335 16.65 -10.26 2.08
C GLY A 335 16.67 -8.87 1.45
N ILE A 336 17.29 -8.73 0.27
CA ILE A 336 17.27 -7.48 -0.50
C ILE A 336 15.84 -7.05 -0.80
N LEU A 337 15.00 -7.97 -1.29
CA LEU A 337 13.61 -7.64 -1.59
C LEU A 337 12.86 -7.31 -0.30
N ALA A 338 13.03 -8.07 0.78
CA ALA A 338 12.35 -7.83 2.06
C ALA A 338 12.60 -6.43 2.62
N SER A 339 13.85 -5.94 2.60
CA SER A 339 14.23 -4.63 3.15
C SER A 339 13.98 -3.45 2.19
N LEU A 340 13.66 -3.72 0.93
CA LEU A 340 13.61 -2.70 -0.12
C LEU A 340 12.59 -1.59 0.16
N ASP A 341 11.34 -1.94 0.45
CA ASP A 341 10.26 -0.96 0.55
C ASP A 341 10.40 -0.08 1.81
N GLU A 342 10.94 -0.62 2.90
CA GLU A 342 11.29 0.13 4.12
C GLU A 342 12.32 1.21 3.80
N VAL A 343 13.44 0.82 3.19
CA VAL A 343 14.57 1.72 2.90
C VAL A 343 14.19 2.80 1.89
N VAL A 344 13.49 2.46 0.80
CA VAL A 344 13.09 3.47 -0.20
C VAL A 344 11.97 4.37 0.31
N SER A 345 11.20 3.95 1.32
CA SER A 345 10.19 4.84 1.94
C SER A 345 10.84 5.98 2.71
N GLU A 346 11.94 5.71 3.40
CA GLU A 346 12.72 6.68 4.16
C GLU A 346 13.66 7.50 3.27
N HIS A 347 14.25 6.85 2.26
CA HIS A 347 15.23 7.44 1.34
C HIS A 347 14.71 7.43 -0.11
N ARG A 348 13.57 8.07 -0.34
CA ARG A 348 12.80 8.07 -1.61
C ARG A 348 13.58 8.38 -2.89
N PHE A 349 14.65 9.14 -2.80
CA PHE A 349 15.46 9.59 -3.94
C PHE A 349 16.74 8.77 -4.12
N TRP A 350 17.03 7.82 -3.23
CA TRP A 350 18.20 6.96 -3.33
C TRP A 350 17.94 5.83 -4.35
N LEU A 351 18.72 5.80 -5.43
CA LEU A 351 18.48 4.91 -6.56
C LEU A 351 19.19 3.55 -6.42
N ASP A 352 20.25 3.45 -5.61
CA ASP A 352 21.04 2.21 -5.48
C ASP A 352 20.21 0.99 -5.02
N PRO A 353 19.29 1.08 -4.04
CA PRO A 353 18.45 -0.06 -3.65
C PRO A 353 17.63 -0.62 -4.82
N HIS A 354 17.25 0.23 -5.78
CA HIS A 354 16.51 -0.20 -6.96
C HIS A 354 17.37 -1.06 -7.91
N ARG A 355 18.68 -0.78 -8.03
CA ARG A 355 19.62 -1.65 -8.74
C ARG A 355 19.71 -3.01 -8.05
N HIS A 356 19.91 -3.05 -6.73
CA HIS A 356 19.99 -4.30 -5.98
C HIS A 356 18.72 -5.14 -6.09
N ALA A 357 17.55 -4.49 -6.02
CA ALA A 357 16.27 -5.15 -6.25
C ALA A 357 16.16 -5.77 -7.65
N SER A 358 16.62 -5.05 -8.69
CA SER A 358 16.63 -5.56 -10.06
C SER A 358 17.52 -6.80 -10.20
N ASN A 359 18.71 -6.77 -9.58
CA ASN A 359 19.63 -7.90 -9.54
C ASN A 359 19.03 -9.09 -8.77
N ALA A 360 18.38 -8.85 -7.64
CA ALA A 360 17.71 -9.88 -6.86
C ALA A 360 16.59 -10.55 -7.67
N LEU A 361 15.75 -9.76 -8.33
CA LEU A 361 14.68 -10.26 -9.21
C LEU A 361 15.20 -11.10 -10.37
N GLU A 362 16.34 -10.72 -10.94
CA GLU A 362 17.00 -11.51 -11.99
C GLU A 362 17.51 -12.85 -11.47
N ASN A 363 18.22 -12.85 -10.35
CA ASN A 363 18.78 -14.06 -9.75
C ASN A 363 17.71 -15.03 -9.27
N LEU A 364 16.56 -14.51 -8.83
CA LEU A 364 15.38 -15.31 -8.46
C LEU A 364 14.54 -15.76 -9.67
N GLY A 365 14.85 -15.28 -10.88
CA GLY A 365 14.15 -15.65 -12.11
C GLY A 365 12.80 -14.95 -12.32
N TYR A 366 12.51 -13.87 -11.58
CA TYR A 366 11.25 -13.14 -11.62
C TYR A 366 11.24 -12.05 -12.70
N ALA A 367 11.29 -12.48 -13.97
CA ALA A 367 11.46 -11.59 -15.12
C ALA A 367 10.36 -10.52 -15.27
N ASP A 368 9.10 -10.87 -14.99
CA ASP A 368 7.98 -9.93 -15.12
C ASP A 368 7.99 -8.87 -14.01
N ALA A 369 8.36 -9.27 -12.79
CA ALA A 369 8.60 -8.35 -11.68
C ALA A 369 9.79 -7.42 -11.95
N LYS A 370 10.91 -7.95 -12.47
CA LYS A 370 12.06 -7.14 -12.90
C LYS A 370 11.65 -6.07 -13.90
N LEU A 371 10.93 -6.47 -14.96
CA LEU A 371 10.47 -5.52 -15.98
C LEU A 371 9.53 -4.45 -15.42
N ALA A 372 8.60 -4.82 -14.53
CA ALA A 372 7.70 -3.87 -13.88
C ALA A 372 8.49 -2.86 -13.01
N HIS A 373 9.45 -3.34 -12.23
CA HIS A 373 10.31 -2.47 -11.42
C HIS A 373 11.15 -1.51 -12.29
N LEU A 374 11.75 -2.01 -13.38
CA LEU A 374 12.49 -1.19 -14.34
C LEU A 374 11.62 -0.09 -14.97
N LEU A 375 10.39 -0.42 -15.39
CA LEU A 375 9.44 0.54 -15.97
C LEU A 375 9.13 1.68 -15.00
N GLU A 376 8.88 1.37 -13.72
CA GLU A 376 8.57 2.39 -12.72
C GLU A 376 9.76 3.32 -12.45
N VAL A 377 10.98 2.77 -12.34
CA VAL A 377 12.20 3.57 -12.19
C VAL A 377 12.43 4.44 -13.43
N ALA A 378 12.17 3.91 -14.63
CA ALA A 378 12.31 4.68 -15.85
C ALA A 378 11.30 5.83 -15.93
N LEU A 379 10.05 5.59 -15.49
CA LEU A 379 9.01 6.63 -15.43
C LEU A 379 9.35 7.71 -14.40
N LEU A 380 9.95 7.34 -13.28
CA LEU A 380 10.54 8.29 -12.33
C LEU A 380 11.57 9.17 -13.03
N LEU A 381 12.58 8.58 -13.68
CA LEU A 381 13.68 9.31 -14.31
C LEU A 381 13.23 10.17 -15.49
N ARG A 382 12.09 9.85 -16.12
CA ARG A 382 11.47 10.72 -17.11
C ARG A 382 10.89 12.00 -16.49
N ARG A 383 10.37 11.92 -15.26
CA ARG A 383 9.84 13.07 -14.50
C ARG A 383 10.95 13.86 -13.80
N ALA A 384 11.97 13.17 -13.30
CA ALA A 384 13.06 13.72 -12.51
C ALA A 384 14.42 13.21 -13.06
N PRO A 385 14.89 13.75 -14.20
CA PRO A 385 16.09 13.27 -14.87
C PRO A 385 17.39 13.63 -14.14
N GLY A 386 17.42 14.71 -13.36
CA GLY A 386 18.60 15.17 -12.62
C GLY A 386 18.99 14.25 -11.46
N LEU A 387 18.06 13.42 -10.95
CA LEU A 387 18.32 12.47 -9.86
C LEU A 387 19.55 11.58 -10.09
N VAL A 388 19.86 11.23 -11.34
CA VAL A 388 21.00 10.38 -11.69
C VAL A 388 22.34 11.03 -11.33
N ASP A 389 22.41 12.36 -11.39
CA ASP A 389 23.64 13.14 -11.21
C ASP A 389 23.68 13.90 -9.88
N PHE A 390 22.60 13.86 -9.10
CA PHE A 390 22.49 14.59 -7.84
C PHE A 390 23.18 13.88 -6.68
N THR A 391 23.48 14.68 -5.64
CA THR A 391 24.06 14.23 -4.37
C THR A 391 23.17 14.61 -3.18
N PHE A 392 23.29 13.88 -2.08
CA PHE A 392 22.75 14.23 -0.77
C PHE A 392 23.51 15.43 -0.17
N ASN A 393 23.03 15.94 0.96
CA ASN A 393 23.61 17.09 1.63
C ASN A 393 25.07 16.90 2.09
N ASP A 394 25.53 15.66 2.23
CA ASP A 394 26.89 15.28 2.60
C ASP A 394 27.80 15.01 1.38
N GLY A 395 27.27 15.11 0.16
CA GLY A 395 27.97 14.83 -1.10
C GLY A 395 27.91 13.38 -1.55
N THR A 396 27.27 12.48 -0.79
CA THR A 396 27.00 11.11 -1.23
C THR A 396 26.11 11.14 -2.48
N ALA A 397 26.42 10.34 -3.50
CA ALA A 397 25.61 10.30 -4.72
C ALA A 397 24.24 9.63 -4.48
N LEU A 398 23.19 10.12 -5.15
CA LEU A 398 21.88 9.46 -5.17
C LEU A 398 21.91 8.18 -6.01
N ALA A 399 22.78 8.13 -7.01
CA ALA A 399 23.13 6.95 -7.78
C ALA A 399 24.66 6.83 -7.85
N ASP A 400 25.20 5.74 -7.31
CA ASP A 400 26.62 5.43 -7.50
C ASP A 400 26.93 5.09 -8.98
N GLU A 401 28.22 4.94 -9.32
CA GLU A 401 28.65 4.64 -10.69
C GLU A 401 28.10 3.32 -11.25
N GLN A 402 27.90 2.29 -10.40
CA GLN A 402 27.29 1.03 -10.83
C GLN A 402 25.78 1.20 -11.09
N THR A 403 25.10 2.03 -10.30
CA THR A 403 23.68 2.36 -10.50
C THR A 403 23.49 3.18 -11.77
N LYS A 404 24.37 4.14 -12.05
CA LYS A 404 24.36 4.88 -13.33
C LYS A 404 24.52 3.94 -14.52
N ALA A 405 25.50 3.04 -14.46
CA ALA A 405 25.72 2.04 -15.50
C ALA A 405 24.50 1.12 -15.70
N TRP A 406 23.88 0.68 -14.60
CA TRP A 406 22.64 -0.10 -14.63
C TRP A 406 21.46 0.68 -15.24
N ILE A 407 21.32 1.97 -14.89
CA ILE A 407 20.28 2.84 -15.45
C ILE A 407 20.42 2.95 -16.97
N ASP A 408 21.64 3.17 -17.46
CA ASP A 408 21.92 3.28 -18.88
C ASP A 408 21.71 1.97 -19.64
N ALA A 409 22.13 0.84 -19.04
CA ALA A 409 22.06 -0.48 -19.67
C ALA A 409 20.66 -1.09 -19.65
N GLU A 410 19.89 -0.89 -18.58
CA GLU A 410 18.64 -1.63 -18.35
C GLU A 410 17.40 -0.74 -18.15
N VAL A 411 17.52 0.44 -17.52
CA VAL A 411 16.35 1.27 -17.17
C VAL A 411 15.92 2.15 -18.35
N ARG A 412 16.83 2.97 -18.88
CA ARG A 412 16.54 3.91 -19.99
C ARG A 412 16.04 3.20 -21.26
N PRO A 413 16.56 2.03 -21.65
CA PRO A 413 16.07 1.31 -22.83
C PRO A 413 14.62 0.84 -22.71
N VAL A 414 14.12 0.61 -21.48
CA VAL A 414 12.79 0.05 -21.24
C VAL A 414 11.64 1.01 -21.65
N LEU A 415 11.88 2.33 -21.66
CA LEU A 415 10.90 3.32 -22.16
C LEU A 415 11.01 3.65 -23.64
N GLY A 416 12.03 3.13 -24.35
CA GLY A 416 12.24 3.39 -25.78
C GLY A 416 12.29 4.88 -26.13
N ALA A 417 13.30 5.62 -25.65
CA ALA A 417 13.45 7.04 -26.00
C ALA A 417 14.12 7.21 -27.38
N GLY A 418 13.48 7.99 -28.25
CA GLY A 418 14.04 8.43 -29.52
C GLY A 418 15.34 9.23 -29.36
N GLY A 419 16.44 8.64 -29.82
CA GLY A 419 17.66 9.34 -30.22
C GLY A 419 17.91 9.06 -31.70
N ALA A 420 18.19 10.11 -32.48
CA ALA A 420 18.57 10.03 -33.89
C ALA A 420 19.81 9.12 -34.09
N PRO A 421 19.99 8.56 -35.31
CA PRO A 421 20.73 7.32 -35.49
C PRO A 421 22.24 7.56 -35.49
N SER A 422 22.94 6.98 -34.50
CA SER A 422 24.33 6.59 -34.66
C SER A 422 24.37 5.09 -34.90
N GLY A 423 24.70 4.73 -36.14
CA GLY A 423 24.65 3.36 -36.63
C GLY A 423 25.71 2.46 -36.03
N GLY A 424 25.36 1.19 -35.87
CA GLY A 424 26.35 0.12 -35.76
C GLY A 424 25.94 -1.09 -34.91
N GLY A 425 24.95 -1.87 -35.39
CA GLY A 425 24.93 -3.32 -35.14
C GLY A 425 24.02 -3.83 -34.02
N ALA A 426 23.12 -4.74 -34.42
CA ALA A 426 22.19 -5.56 -33.62
C ALA A 426 20.97 -4.81 -33.04
N GLY A 427 19.96 -4.64 -33.89
CA GLY A 427 18.71 -3.94 -33.59
C GLY A 427 17.75 -4.66 -32.64
N GLY A 428 16.83 -3.87 -32.09
CA GLY A 428 15.65 -4.34 -31.37
C GLY A 428 14.88 -3.19 -30.71
N ALA A 429 14.09 -2.45 -31.49
CA ALA A 429 12.99 -1.64 -30.96
C ALA A 429 11.81 -2.56 -30.52
N PRO A 430 10.71 -1.98 -30.02
CA PRO A 430 10.12 -2.23 -28.70
C PRO A 430 9.48 -3.62 -28.60
N GLY A 431 10.27 -4.61 -28.19
CA GLY A 431 9.83 -5.99 -28.16
C GLY A 431 10.28 -6.71 -26.91
N GLY A 432 9.45 -6.66 -25.87
CA GLY A 432 9.51 -7.62 -24.77
C GLY A 432 9.40 -9.07 -25.29
N LYS A 433 9.70 -10.06 -24.45
CA LYS A 433 9.67 -11.49 -24.83
C LYS A 433 8.33 -11.88 -25.52
N GLY A 434 7.21 -11.28 -25.11
CA GLY A 434 5.89 -11.49 -25.72
C GLY A 434 5.77 -11.00 -27.16
N PHE A 435 6.30 -9.81 -27.48
CA PHE A 435 6.31 -9.25 -28.85
C PHE A 435 7.20 -10.09 -29.79
N ARG A 436 8.39 -10.49 -29.33
CA ARG A 436 9.27 -11.36 -30.13
C ARG A 436 8.68 -12.75 -30.36
N ALA A 437 7.96 -13.29 -29.38
CA ALA A 437 7.23 -14.55 -29.53
C ALA A 437 6.06 -14.43 -30.52
N LEU A 438 5.33 -13.32 -30.49
CA LEU A 438 4.26 -13.03 -31.43
C LEU A 438 4.78 -12.85 -32.86
N ASP A 439 5.84 -12.06 -33.07
CA ASP A 439 6.45 -11.88 -34.40
C ASP A 439 6.90 -13.21 -35.01
N LYS A 440 7.55 -14.04 -34.18
CA LYS A 440 7.95 -15.39 -34.59
C LYS A 440 6.73 -16.24 -34.97
N ALA A 441 5.70 -16.24 -34.14
CA ALA A 441 4.47 -17.00 -34.41
C ALA A 441 3.71 -16.47 -35.64
N MET A 442 3.73 -15.17 -35.91
CA MET A 442 3.15 -14.58 -37.12
C MET A 442 3.94 -15.00 -38.36
N SER A 443 5.28 -15.06 -38.29
CA SER A 443 6.10 -15.58 -39.38
C SER A 443 5.88 -17.07 -39.62
N GLU A 444 5.78 -17.87 -38.55
CA GLU A 444 5.46 -19.31 -38.64
C GLU A 444 4.06 -19.51 -39.21
N ALA A 445 3.07 -18.70 -38.79
CA ALA A 445 1.72 -18.76 -39.31
C ALA A 445 1.66 -18.48 -40.82
N ARG A 446 2.42 -17.50 -41.31
CA ARG A 446 2.53 -17.23 -42.76
C ARG A 446 3.15 -18.38 -43.54
N ALA A 447 4.18 -19.03 -43.00
CA ALA A 447 4.74 -20.23 -43.61
C ALA A 447 3.71 -21.38 -43.69
N PHE A 448 2.86 -21.54 -42.66
CA PHE A 448 1.74 -22.50 -42.72
C PHE A 448 0.67 -22.12 -43.74
N ILE A 449 0.39 -20.82 -43.95
CA ILE A 449 -0.51 -20.35 -45.01
C ILE A 449 0.06 -20.73 -46.39
N GLU A 450 1.35 -20.50 -46.63
CA GLU A 450 2.02 -20.89 -47.88
C GLU A 450 2.00 -22.41 -48.10
N ALA A 451 2.14 -23.19 -47.02
CA ALA A 451 2.03 -24.65 -47.04
C ALA A 451 0.58 -25.17 -47.15
N GLN A 452 -0.42 -24.29 -47.31
CA GLN A 452 -1.85 -24.62 -47.37
C GLN A 452 -2.41 -25.31 -46.09
N GLU A 453 -1.85 -24.98 -44.92
CA GLU A 453 -2.29 -25.47 -43.61
C GLU A 453 -2.91 -24.34 -42.75
N PRO A 454 -4.15 -23.90 -43.04
CA PRO A 454 -4.76 -22.73 -42.38
C PRO A 454 -5.04 -22.95 -40.89
N LEU A 455 -5.30 -24.19 -40.46
CA LEU A 455 -5.53 -24.51 -39.05
C LEU A 455 -4.23 -24.39 -38.25
N SER A 456 -3.11 -24.90 -38.79
CA SER A 456 -1.78 -24.79 -38.18
C SER A 456 -1.37 -23.33 -37.99
N ALA A 457 -1.68 -22.46 -38.97
CA ALA A 457 -1.42 -21.03 -38.89
C ALA A 457 -2.14 -20.36 -37.70
N ILE A 458 -3.44 -20.63 -37.54
CA ILE A 458 -4.23 -20.09 -36.42
C ILE A 458 -3.74 -20.66 -35.07
N GLN A 459 -3.42 -21.96 -35.02
CA GLN A 459 -2.94 -22.62 -33.80
C GLN A 459 -1.59 -22.07 -33.32
N ALA A 460 -0.67 -21.75 -34.25
CA ALA A 460 0.63 -21.16 -33.91
C ALA A 460 0.48 -19.86 -33.11
N VAL A 461 -0.39 -18.95 -33.57
CA VAL A 461 -0.64 -17.67 -32.89
C VAL A 461 -1.52 -17.86 -31.63
N THR A 462 -2.48 -18.79 -31.67
CA THR A 462 -3.33 -19.10 -30.51
C THR A 462 -2.53 -19.65 -29.33
N LYS A 463 -1.49 -20.44 -29.59
CA LYS A 463 -0.56 -20.94 -28.56
C LYS A 463 0.15 -19.80 -27.85
N VAL A 464 0.64 -18.80 -28.59
CA VAL A 464 1.26 -17.60 -28.01
C VAL A 464 0.23 -16.78 -27.25
N ALA A 465 -0.98 -16.62 -27.78
CA ALA A 465 -2.06 -15.91 -27.10
C ALA A 465 -2.45 -16.54 -25.74
N ALA A 466 -2.42 -17.88 -25.64
CA ALA A 466 -2.68 -18.60 -24.39
C ALA A 466 -1.55 -18.43 -23.35
N GLN A 467 -0.33 -18.20 -23.81
CA GLN A 467 0.86 -17.99 -22.97
C GLN A 467 1.12 -16.51 -22.67
N ALA A 468 0.36 -15.60 -23.29
CA ALA A 468 0.48 -14.18 -23.06
C ALA A 468 0.07 -13.83 -21.62
N ILE A 469 0.97 -13.19 -20.88
CA ILE A 469 0.77 -12.86 -19.45
C ILE A 469 0.15 -11.47 -19.33
N THR A 470 0.71 -10.48 -20.05
CA THR A 470 0.27 -9.08 -19.94
C THR A 470 -1.02 -8.81 -20.73
N PRO A 471 -1.86 -7.84 -20.29
CA PRO A 471 -3.06 -7.46 -21.04
C PRO A 471 -2.78 -6.98 -22.47
N VAL A 472 -1.67 -6.25 -22.68
CA VAL A 472 -1.27 -5.75 -23.99
C VAL A 472 -0.82 -6.90 -24.90
N ASP A 473 -0.05 -7.86 -24.39
CA ASP A 473 0.35 -9.04 -25.17
C ASP A 473 -0.85 -9.91 -25.53
N LYS A 474 -1.82 -10.06 -24.62
CA LYS A 474 -3.09 -10.74 -24.89
C LYS A 474 -3.88 -10.04 -25.99
N PHE A 475 -3.95 -8.71 -25.95
CA PHE A 475 -4.62 -7.91 -26.97
C PHE A 475 -3.94 -8.06 -28.34
N ARG A 476 -2.61 -7.84 -28.41
CA ARG A 476 -1.82 -7.96 -29.63
C ARG A 476 -1.86 -9.37 -30.21
N SER A 477 -1.81 -10.40 -29.39
CA SER A 477 -1.89 -11.79 -29.85
C SER A 477 -3.27 -12.12 -30.43
N LYS A 478 -4.36 -11.64 -29.82
CA LYS A 478 -5.71 -11.77 -30.38
C LYS A 478 -5.89 -10.98 -31.67
N LEU A 479 -5.32 -9.79 -31.76
CA LEU A 479 -5.28 -9.01 -33.00
C LEU A 479 -4.49 -9.75 -34.09
N GLY A 480 -3.39 -10.41 -33.73
CA GLY A 480 -2.63 -11.28 -34.62
C GLY A 480 -3.45 -12.45 -35.15
N ILE A 481 -4.21 -13.15 -34.30
CA ILE A 481 -5.15 -14.21 -34.72
C ILE A 481 -6.15 -13.66 -35.74
N ALA A 482 -6.74 -12.48 -35.47
CA ALA A 482 -7.69 -11.87 -36.40
C ALA A 482 -7.06 -11.50 -37.74
N LYS A 483 -5.83 -10.96 -37.75
CA LYS A 483 -5.08 -10.65 -38.98
C LYS A 483 -4.77 -11.91 -39.80
N ILE A 484 -4.37 -13.01 -39.17
CA ILE A 484 -4.20 -14.31 -39.85
C ILE A 484 -5.53 -14.81 -40.43
N CYS A 485 -6.63 -14.71 -39.69
CA CYS A 485 -7.94 -15.06 -40.22
C CYS A 485 -8.35 -14.19 -41.43
N LEU A 486 -7.96 -12.91 -41.47
CA LEU A 486 -8.14 -12.05 -42.65
C LEU A 486 -7.31 -12.52 -43.84
N GLU A 487 -6.02 -12.82 -43.63
CA GLU A 487 -5.12 -13.31 -44.69
C GLU A 487 -5.63 -14.64 -45.30
N ILE A 488 -6.23 -15.53 -44.49
CA ILE A 488 -6.83 -16.80 -44.94
C ILE A 488 -8.21 -16.61 -45.61
N GLY A 489 -8.84 -15.43 -45.47
CA GLY A 489 -10.19 -15.17 -45.99
C GLY A 489 -11.33 -15.64 -45.06
N GLN A 490 -11.04 -15.98 -43.81
CA GLN A 490 -12.05 -16.34 -42.79
C GLN A 490 -12.62 -15.09 -42.12
N LEU A 491 -13.32 -14.26 -42.90
CA LEU A 491 -13.75 -12.92 -42.52
C LEU A 491 -14.72 -12.89 -41.33
N ALA A 492 -15.61 -13.88 -41.22
CA ALA A 492 -16.56 -13.96 -40.10
C ALA A 492 -15.85 -14.22 -38.76
N ILE A 493 -14.81 -15.06 -38.76
CA ILE A 493 -14.00 -15.36 -37.58
C ILE A 493 -13.16 -14.14 -37.20
N ALA A 494 -12.52 -13.51 -38.20
CA ALA A 494 -11.77 -12.28 -37.98
C ALA A 494 -12.64 -11.19 -37.35
N ARG A 495 -13.82 -10.92 -37.94
CA ARG A 495 -14.76 -9.92 -37.41
C ARG A 495 -15.15 -10.22 -35.96
N ALA A 496 -15.49 -11.47 -35.62
CA ALA A 496 -15.90 -11.82 -34.26
C ALA A 496 -14.79 -11.57 -33.22
N GLN A 497 -13.54 -11.85 -33.56
CA GLN A 497 -12.38 -11.54 -32.71
C GLN A 497 -12.19 -10.02 -32.58
N LEU A 498 -12.30 -9.29 -33.68
CA LEU A 498 -12.10 -7.83 -33.74
C LEU A 498 -13.22 -7.06 -33.02
N ASP A 499 -14.49 -7.48 -33.12
CA ASP A 499 -15.61 -6.92 -32.35
C ASP A 499 -15.41 -7.15 -30.83
N GLY A 500 -14.77 -8.26 -30.44
CA GLY A 500 -14.34 -8.51 -29.06
C GLY A 500 -13.26 -7.52 -28.59
N LEU A 501 -12.27 -7.26 -29.45
CA LEU A 501 -11.19 -6.31 -29.17
C LEU A 501 -11.67 -4.85 -29.18
N GLU A 502 -12.62 -4.48 -30.03
CA GLU A 502 -13.22 -3.14 -30.07
C GLU A 502 -13.97 -2.83 -28.76
N ARG A 503 -14.72 -3.78 -28.20
CA ARG A 503 -15.34 -3.61 -26.88
C ARG A 503 -14.31 -3.35 -25.79
N MET A 504 -13.19 -4.08 -25.82
CA MET A 504 -12.09 -3.90 -24.86
C MET A 504 -11.40 -2.54 -25.05
N ALA A 505 -11.12 -2.15 -26.29
CA ALA A 505 -10.52 -0.85 -26.61
C ALA A 505 -11.40 0.31 -26.13
N LYS A 506 -12.73 0.24 -26.35
CA LYS A 506 -13.68 1.25 -25.86
C LYS A 506 -13.77 1.28 -24.34
N GLN A 507 -13.88 0.12 -23.69
CA GLN A 507 -13.96 0.03 -22.22
C GLN A 507 -12.75 0.67 -21.53
N HIS A 508 -11.56 0.52 -22.11
CA HIS A 508 -10.31 1.03 -21.55
C HIS A 508 -9.83 2.35 -22.17
N ARG A 509 -10.61 2.99 -23.06
CA ARG A 509 -10.24 4.22 -23.79
C ARG A 509 -8.84 4.14 -24.42
N LEU A 510 -8.58 3.00 -25.09
CA LEU A 510 -7.26 2.72 -25.67
C LEU A 510 -6.88 3.74 -26.76
N ASP A 511 -7.86 4.37 -27.39
CA ASP A 511 -7.71 5.44 -28.37
C ASP A 511 -6.96 6.66 -27.87
N GLU A 512 -6.97 6.93 -26.56
CA GLU A 512 -6.26 8.08 -25.97
C GLU A 512 -4.83 7.75 -25.52
N TRP A 513 -4.55 6.47 -25.29
CA TRP A 513 -3.29 6.00 -24.73
C TRP A 513 -2.39 5.34 -25.79
N ASP A 514 -2.97 4.60 -26.73
CA ASP A 514 -2.29 3.92 -27.83
C ASP A 514 -3.14 4.02 -29.12
N PRO A 515 -3.16 5.20 -29.76
CA PRO A 515 -3.95 5.44 -30.97
C PRO A 515 -3.47 4.58 -32.16
N GLU A 516 -2.19 4.21 -32.19
CA GLU A 516 -1.61 3.38 -33.26
C GLU A 516 -2.18 1.94 -33.21
N LEU A 517 -2.18 1.31 -32.03
CA LEU A 517 -2.77 -0.02 -31.84
C LEU A 517 -4.28 -0.02 -32.11
N CYS A 518 -4.98 1.05 -31.74
CA CYS A 518 -6.37 1.25 -32.11
C CYS A 518 -6.54 1.38 -33.63
N GLY A 519 -5.68 2.15 -34.31
CA GLY A 519 -5.67 2.26 -35.76
C GLY A 519 -5.52 0.90 -36.44
N GLU A 520 -4.61 0.05 -35.96
CA GLU A 520 -4.45 -1.31 -36.48
C GLU A 520 -5.70 -2.17 -36.30
N LEU A 521 -6.35 -2.10 -35.13
CA LEU A 521 -7.60 -2.79 -34.85
C LEU A 521 -8.71 -2.34 -35.81
N TYR A 522 -8.97 -1.04 -35.90
CA TYR A 522 -10.04 -0.50 -36.75
C TYR A 522 -9.74 -0.72 -38.24
N GLY A 523 -8.47 -0.70 -38.66
CA GLY A 523 -8.05 -1.08 -40.01
C GLY A 523 -8.39 -2.53 -40.36
N ALA A 524 -8.04 -3.46 -39.48
CA ALA A 524 -8.37 -4.87 -39.65
C ALA A 524 -9.90 -5.11 -39.60
N LEU A 525 -10.60 -4.44 -38.69
CA LEU A 525 -12.06 -4.55 -38.55
C LEU A 525 -12.79 -4.03 -39.80
N TYR A 526 -12.33 -2.92 -40.37
CA TYR A 526 -12.87 -2.37 -41.61
C TYR A 526 -12.69 -3.35 -42.77
N GLN A 527 -11.50 -3.95 -42.94
CA GLN A 527 -11.24 -4.96 -43.96
C GLN A 527 -12.14 -6.19 -43.80
N ALA A 528 -12.33 -6.66 -42.56
CA ALA A 528 -13.22 -7.78 -42.26
C ALA A 528 -14.67 -7.49 -42.68
N ILE A 529 -15.19 -6.31 -42.32
CA ILE A 529 -16.57 -5.90 -42.59
C ILE A 529 -16.77 -5.65 -44.09
N ARG A 530 -15.87 -4.89 -44.73
CA ARG A 530 -15.93 -4.60 -46.17
C ARG A 530 -15.91 -5.89 -46.98
N GLY A 531 -15.07 -6.87 -46.63
CA GLY A 531 -15.04 -8.16 -47.31
C GLY A 531 -16.32 -8.99 -47.12
N LEU A 532 -16.96 -8.92 -45.93
CA LEU A 532 -18.27 -9.57 -45.71
C LEU A 532 -19.40 -8.87 -46.48
N ASN A 533 -19.30 -7.55 -46.65
CA ASN A 533 -20.28 -6.73 -47.38
C ASN A 533 -20.10 -6.80 -48.91
N GLN A 534 -19.12 -7.53 -49.44
CA GLN A 534 -18.98 -7.77 -50.88
C GLN A 534 -19.96 -8.84 -51.42
N GLY A 535 -20.67 -9.57 -50.55
CA GLY A 535 -21.72 -10.52 -50.91
C GLY A 535 -23.10 -9.87 -51.11
N TYR A 536 -23.97 -10.49 -51.94
CA TYR A 536 -25.29 -9.95 -52.31
C TYR A 536 -26.20 -9.61 -51.10
N GLU A 537 -26.95 -8.51 -51.26
CA GLU A 537 -27.86 -7.83 -50.30
C GLU A 537 -27.24 -7.40 -48.96
N VAL A 538 -26.46 -6.31 -49.00
CA VAL A 538 -25.97 -5.60 -47.81
C VAL A 538 -27.11 -4.78 -47.19
N THR A 539 -27.45 -5.07 -45.93
CA THR A 539 -28.45 -4.32 -45.17
C THR A 539 -27.96 -2.89 -44.87
N ASP A 540 -28.88 -1.96 -44.63
CA ASP A 540 -28.51 -0.60 -44.27
C ASP A 540 -27.71 -0.54 -42.94
N GLU A 541 -27.99 -1.47 -42.02
CA GLU A 541 -27.23 -1.64 -40.77
C GLU A 541 -25.78 -2.04 -41.02
N GLN A 542 -25.52 -2.94 -41.98
CA GLN A 542 -24.18 -3.37 -42.35
C GLN A 542 -23.38 -2.24 -43.00
N ARG A 543 -24.02 -1.43 -43.86
CA ARG A 543 -23.38 -0.24 -44.46
C ARG A 543 -23.07 0.82 -43.40
N LYS A 544 -23.99 1.03 -42.44
CA LYS A 544 -23.78 1.97 -41.35
C LYS A 544 -22.59 1.55 -40.49
N ARG A 545 -22.51 0.26 -40.11
CA ARG A 545 -21.40 -0.27 -39.32
C ARG A 545 -20.06 -0.16 -40.06
N GLU A 546 -20.04 -0.41 -41.37
CA GLU A 546 -18.86 -0.20 -42.20
C GLU A 546 -18.39 1.26 -42.17
N ALA A 547 -19.32 2.21 -42.33
CA ALA A 547 -19.02 3.64 -42.29
C ALA A 547 -18.50 4.09 -40.92
N GLU A 548 -19.13 3.65 -39.82
CA GLU A 548 -18.71 3.98 -38.45
C GLU A 548 -17.28 3.52 -38.15
N VAL A 549 -16.91 2.30 -38.57
CA VAL A 549 -15.56 1.76 -38.37
C VAL A 549 -14.54 2.51 -39.23
N PHE A 550 -14.90 2.87 -40.47
CA PHE A 550 -14.03 3.64 -41.36
C PHE A 550 -13.80 5.07 -40.88
N GLU A 551 -14.86 5.74 -40.39
CA GLU A 551 -14.76 7.06 -39.76
C GLU A 551 -13.79 7.01 -38.58
N ARG A 552 -13.92 5.99 -37.72
CA ARG A 552 -13.03 5.85 -36.58
C ARG A 552 -11.58 5.59 -36.97
N LEU A 553 -11.34 4.82 -38.04
CA LEU A 553 -10.01 4.65 -38.61
C LEU A 553 -9.44 5.97 -39.14
N CYS A 554 -10.27 6.79 -39.82
CA CYS A 554 -9.83 8.10 -40.34
C CYS A 554 -9.38 9.04 -39.22
N GLU A 555 -10.06 9.02 -38.07
CA GLU A 555 -9.70 9.82 -36.90
C GLU A 555 -8.37 9.39 -36.26
N LEU A 556 -8.06 8.09 -36.29
CA LEU A 556 -6.90 7.51 -35.60
C LEU A 556 -5.65 7.42 -36.49
N ASP A 557 -5.81 7.01 -37.75
CA ASP A 557 -4.72 6.85 -38.73
C ASP A 557 -5.22 7.12 -40.15
N ALA A 558 -5.18 8.41 -40.54
CA ALA A 558 -5.55 8.85 -41.88
C ALA A 558 -4.70 8.19 -43.00
N ALA A 559 -3.45 7.80 -42.71
CA ALA A 559 -2.57 7.17 -43.69
C ALA A 559 -2.94 5.70 -43.92
N ALA A 560 -3.34 4.97 -42.88
CA ALA A 560 -3.93 3.62 -43.03
C ALA A 560 -5.29 3.69 -43.73
N ALA A 561 -6.17 4.62 -43.35
CA ALA A 561 -7.45 4.83 -44.02
C ALA A 561 -7.27 5.08 -45.53
N PHE A 562 -6.32 5.95 -45.92
CA PHE A 562 -6.02 6.22 -47.33
C PHE A 562 -5.47 5.01 -48.09
N ARG A 563 -4.64 4.17 -47.45
CA ARG A 563 -4.13 2.94 -48.07
C ARG A 563 -5.24 1.92 -48.31
N ILE A 564 -6.12 1.76 -47.33
CA ILE A 564 -7.18 0.73 -47.37
C ILE A 564 -8.36 1.15 -48.26
N SER A 565 -8.60 2.46 -48.44
CA SER A 565 -9.63 2.95 -49.38
C SER A 565 -9.23 2.81 -50.85
N ASN A 566 -7.92 2.79 -51.14
CA ASN A 566 -7.36 2.64 -52.49
C ASN A 566 -6.95 1.20 -52.84
N SER A 567 -7.04 0.27 -51.88
CA SER A 567 -6.95 -1.19 -52.09
C SER A 567 -8.32 -1.81 -52.32
#